data_AF-A0A1J3I495-F1
#
_entry.id   AF-A0A1J3I495-F1
#
_cell.length_a   1.000
_cell.length_b   1.000
_cell.length_c   1.000
_cell.angle_alpha   90.00
_cell.angle_beta   90.00
_cell.angle_gamma   90.00
#
_symmetry.space_group_name_H-M   'P 1'
#
loop_
_entity.id
_entity.type
_entity.pdbx_description
1 polymer ?
#
loop_
_entity_poly.entity_id
_entity_poly.type
_entity_poly.pdbx_seq_one_letter_code
_entity_poly.pdbx_strand_id
1 'polypeptide(L)'
;RNQPKPEICKQNSKFGDLHCTSMKIDLENRAGIENFSSITMDRSSQGAHVILQEAEKLRTYAECLKKAKFDYKEANFIAALKYLLGASLLEMDNTEKVEGEKMRHVEAYHTAAKLSESCASQYEMSQEMAAAALAYKCMEVACMRVAYDKSLGQQSGEWNELQNIVQMTPPGESPSSSASDVDSFNHQGVIDKFAKTKRGLSHAARNLLPVAQSQPNIKPLLDFTETMNLAMEASAKSQNAFRAIAVTSEESQDEELVSAIKKVVDFSFHDVEALIRMIQLAMKVLS
;
A
#
# COMPACT_ATOMS: atom_id res chain seq x y z
N ARG A 1 31.06 -38.08 16.64
CA ARG A 1 30.06 -38.02 15.55
C ARG A 1 28.69 -37.99 16.22
N ASN A 2 28.24 -36.81 16.66
CA ASN A 2 26.94 -36.65 17.33
C ASN A 2 25.96 -36.14 16.28
N GLN A 3 25.03 -37.00 15.84
CA GLN A 3 23.88 -36.55 15.06
C GLN A 3 22.93 -35.78 15.99
N PRO A 4 22.39 -34.61 15.58
CA PRO A 4 21.32 -33.97 16.33
C PRO A 4 20.07 -34.85 16.27
N LYS A 5 19.42 -35.06 17.42
CA LYS A 5 18.13 -35.75 17.50
C LYS A 5 17.08 -34.96 16.70
N PRO A 6 16.20 -35.60 15.92
CA PRO A 6 15.13 -34.90 15.22
C PRO A 6 14.16 -34.29 16.23
N GLU A 7 13.91 -32.99 16.08
CA GLU A 7 12.89 -32.28 16.85
C GLU A 7 11.50 -32.86 16.52
N ILE A 8 10.88 -33.48 17.53
CA ILE A 8 9.52 -33.97 17.45
C ILE A 8 8.59 -32.75 17.45
N CYS A 9 8.06 -32.39 16.28
CA CYS A 9 6.99 -31.39 16.20
C CYS A 9 5.76 -31.89 16.96
N LYS A 10 5.27 -31.08 17.89
CA LYS A 10 3.99 -31.33 18.58
C LYS A 10 2.87 -31.41 17.54
N GLN A 11 2.15 -32.52 17.61
CA GLN A 11 1.21 -33.06 16.63
C GLN A 11 0.14 -32.06 16.15
N ASN A 12 -0.06 -32.02 14.83
CA ASN A 12 -1.19 -31.38 14.16
C ASN A 12 -2.20 -32.48 13.82
N SER A 13 -3.46 -32.41 14.30
CA SER A 13 -4.44 -33.51 14.18
C SER A 13 -4.87 -33.86 12.76
N LYS A 14 -4.44 -33.09 11.75
CA LYS A 14 -4.81 -33.26 10.34
C LYS A 14 -3.81 -34.10 9.52
N PHE A 15 -2.59 -34.33 10.01
CA PHE A 15 -1.51 -34.86 9.18
C PHE A 15 -0.96 -36.23 9.60
N GLY A 16 -1.46 -36.83 10.69
CA GLY A 16 -0.94 -38.12 11.17
C GLY A 16 0.55 -38.06 11.53
N ASP A 17 1.14 -39.20 11.90
CA ASP A 17 2.53 -39.32 12.35
C ASP A 17 3.57 -39.17 11.20
N LEU A 18 3.50 -38.09 10.43
CA LEU A 18 4.49 -37.77 9.40
C LEU A 18 5.70 -37.05 10.02
N HIS A 19 6.90 -37.50 9.67
CA HIS A 19 8.15 -36.82 10.04
C HIS A 19 8.18 -35.40 9.45
N CYS A 20 8.71 -34.43 10.21
CA CYS A 20 8.75 -33.01 9.84
C CYS A 20 9.26 -32.75 8.41
N THR A 21 10.31 -33.47 8.00
CA THR A 21 10.89 -33.37 6.66
C THR A 21 9.95 -33.89 5.56
N SER A 22 9.20 -34.96 5.81
CA SER A 22 8.22 -35.48 4.83
C SER A 22 7.04 -34.53 4.68
N MET A 23 6.57 -33.90 5.76
CA MET A 23 5.51 -32.89 5.66
C MET A 23 5.94 -31.68 4.82
N LYS A 24 7.19 -31.21 5.00
CA LYS A 24 7.72 -30.08 4.22
C LYS A 24 7.79 -30.40 2.72
N ILE A 25 8.35 -31.56 2.36
CA ILE A 25 8.47 -32.01 0.97
C ILE A 25 7.09 -32.20 0.32
N ASP A 26 6.13 -32.78 1.04
CA ASP A 26 4.78 -32.99 0.51
C ASP A 26 4.05 -31.66 0.24
N LEU A 27 4.28 -30.67 1.10
CA LEU A 27 3.78 -29.31 0.91
C LEU A 27 4.48 -28.61 -0.27
N GLU A 28 5.79 -28.77 -0.45
CA GLU A 28 6.56 -28.21 -1.58
C GLU A 28 6.08 -28.78 -2.92
N ASN A 29 5.90 -30.09 -2.99
CA ASN A 29 5.39 -30.78 -4.17
C ASN A 29 3.97 -30.30 -4.53
N ARG A 30 3.11 -30.10 -3.51
CA ARG A 30 1.76 -29.56 -3.70
C ARG A 30 1.76 -28.11 -4.21
N ALA A 31 2.76 -27.33 -3.82
CA ALA A 31 2.91 -25.94 -4.22
C ALA A 31 3.48 -25.79 -5.64
N GLY A 32 4.09 -26.84 -6.21
CA GLY A 32 4.68 -26.80 -7.55
C GLY A 32 5.82 -25.78 -7.65
N ILE A 33 6.69 -25.73 -6.64
CA ILE A 33 7.80 -24.76 -6.58
C ILE A 33 8.85 -25.15 -7.62
N GLU A 34 8.71 -24.65 -8.84
CA GLU A 34 9.84 -24.49 -9.74
C GLU A 34 10.62 -23.25 -9.33
N ASN A 35 11.95 -23.31 -9.39
CA ASN A 35 12.83 -22.22 -8.99
C ASN A 35 12.33 -20.88 -9.55
N PHE A 36 12.21 -19.89 -8.66
CA PHE A 36 11.80 -18.51 -8.98
C PHE A 36 12.68 -17.85 -10.08
N SER A 37 13.77 -18.51 -10.47
CA SER A 37 14.66 -18.16 -11.58
C SER A 37 14.05 -18.23 -12.98
N SER A 38 12.87 -18.85 -13.16
CA SER A 38 12.23 -19.01 -14.49
C SER A 38 10.93 -18.21 -14.64
N ILE A 39 10.91 -16.93 -14.26
CA ILE A 39 9.80 -16.06 -14.67
C ILE A 39 9.96 -15.77 -16.17
N THR A 40 9.44 -16.65 -17.03
CA THR A 40 9.17 -16.35 -18.44
C THR A 40 7.98 -15.41 -18.50
N MET A 41 8.23 -14.16 -18.89
CA MET A 41 7.23 -13.10 -18.87
C MET A 41 6.44 -13.11 -20.18
N ASP A 42 5.34 -13.87 -20.21
CA ASP A 42 4.27 -13.57 -21.14
C ASP A 42 3.58 -12.27 -20.66
N ARG A 43 3.70 -11.19 -21.43
CA ARG A 43 3.13 -9.87 -21.11
C ARG A 43 1.62 -9.78 -21.40
N SER A 44 0.96 -10.90 -21.67
CA SER A 44 -0.48 -10.99 -21.81
C SER A 44 -1.19 -11.00 -20.44
N SER A 45 -2.46 -10.56 -20.40
CA SER A 45 -3.36 -10.76 -19.24
C SER A 45 -3.45 -12.24 -18.84
N GLN A 46 -3.39 -13.16 -19.79
CA GLN A 46 -3.36 -14.59 -19.49
C GLN A 46 -2.09 -14.98 -18.71
N GLY A 47 -0.92 -14.47 -19.11
CA GLY A 47 0.34 -14.62 -18.37
C GLY A 47 0.25 -14.04 -16.96
N ALA A 48 -0.36 -12.86 -16.82
CA ALA A 48 -0.59 -12.24 -15.51
C ALA A 48 -1.47 -13.12 -14.59
N HIS A 49 -2.56 -13.70 -15.11
CA HIS A 49 -3.41 -14.61 -14.33
C HIS A 49 -2.69 -15.89 -13.91
N VAL A 50 -1.84 -16.46 -14.77
CA VAL A 50 -1.01 -17.63 -14.41
C VAL A 50 -0.08 -17.28 -13.25
N ILE A 51 0.60 -16.12 -13.31
CA ILE A 51 1.48 -15.65 -12.25
C ILE A 51 0.72 -15.46 -10.93
N LEU A 52 -0.49 -14.88 -10.97
CA LEU A 52 -1.33 -14.71 -9.77
C LEU A 52 -1.81 -16.05 -9.20
N GLN A 53 -2.11 -17.03 -10.05
CA GLN A 53 -2.47 -18.37 -9.61
C GLN A 53 -1.29 -19.06 -8.89
N GLU A 54 -0.07 -18.89 -9.39
CA GLU A 54 1.15 -19.36 -8.72
C GLU A 54 1.39 -18.63 -7.39
N ALA A 55 1.17 -17.31 -7.36
CA ALA A 55 1.25 -16.53 -6.13
C ALA A 55 0.31 -17.07 -5.06
N GLU A 56 -0.92 -17.45 -5.45
CA GLU A 56 -1.91 -18.00 -4.54
C GLU A 56 -1.56 -19.40 -4.02
N LYS A 57 -0.98 -20.25 -4.87
CA LYS A 57 -0.45 -21.55 -4.45
C LYS A 57 0.66 -21.37 -3.42
N LEU A 58 1.60 -20.45 -3.65
CA LEU A 58 2.69 -20.15 -2.70
C LEU A 58 2.15 -19.55 -1.40
N ARG A 59 1.16 -18.67 -1.44
CA ARG A 59 0.50 -18.12 -0.25
C ARG A 59 -0.14 -19.23 0.58
N THR A 60 -0.87 -20.13 -0.08
CA THR A 60 -1.50 -21.29 0.58
C THR A 60 -0.45 -22.21 1.20
N TYR A 61 0.66 -22.44 0.49
CA TYR A 61 1.80 -23.20 0.98
C TYR A 61 2.46 -22.56 2.21
N ALA A 62 2.71 -21.26 2.19
CA ALA A 62 3.23 -20.51 3.33
C ALA A 62 2.30 -20.61 4.55
N GLU A 63 0.98 -20.53 4.35
CA GLU A 63 0.00 -20.73 5.42
C GLU A 63 -0.01 -22.16 5.97
N CYS A 64 0.23 -23.18 5.14
CA CYS A 64 0.44 -24.55 5.59
C CYS A 64 1.71 -24.69 6.42
N LEU A 65 2.83 -24.11 5.99
CA LEU A 65 4.10 -24.08 6.74
C LEU A 65 3.90 -23.41 8.09
N LYS A 66 3.25 -22.24 8.12
CA LYS A 66 2.91 -21.49 9.33
C LYS A 66 2.10 -22.34 10.31
N LYS A 67 1.04 -23.02 9.84
CA LYS A 67 0.22 -23.93 10.67
C LYS A 67 1.01 -25.12 11.19
N ALA A 68 2.00 -25.59 10.43
CA ALA A 68 2.91 -26.65 10.81
C ALA A 68 4.12 -26.15 11.63
N LYS A 69 4.20 -24.85 11.94
CA LYS A 69 5.29 -24.20 12.68
C LYS A 69 6.67 -24.29 12.01
N PHE A 70 6.68 -24.40 10.67
CA PHE A 70 7.90 -24.25 9.88
C PHE A 70 8.12 -22.77 9.51
N ASP A 71 9.35 -22.45 9.11
CA ASP A 71 9.63 -21.15 8.50
C ASP A 71 8.86 -21.03 7.18
N TYR A 72 8.09 -19.95 7.09
CA TYR A 72 7.22 -19.63 5.97
C TYR A 72 7.54 -18.26 5.36
N LYS A 73 8.51 -17.51 5.92
CA LYS A 73 8.82 -16.12 5.55
C LYS A 73 9.18 -16.01 4.07
N GLU A 74 10.09 -16.87 3.61
CA GLU A 74 10.56 -16.87 2.22
C GLU A 74 9.45 -17.22 1.24
N ALA A 75 8.71 -18.31 1.48
CA ALA A 75 7.59 -18.71 0.62
C ALA A 75 6.53 -17.61 0.51
N ASN A 76 6.23 -16.93 1.62
CA ASN A 76 5.27 -15.84 1.66
C ASN A 76 5.81 -14.58 0.96
N PHE A 77 7.11 -14.32 1.04
CA PHE A 77 7.74 -13.21 0.33
C PHE A 77 7.79 -13.46 -1.18
N ILE A 78 8.10 -14.67 -1.62
CA ILE A 78 8.03 -15.06 -3.04
C ILE A 78 6.59 -14.91 -3.56
N ALA A 79 5.59 -15.31 -2.77
CA ALA A 79 4.18 -15.06 -3.12
C ALA A 79 3.89 -13.57 -3.31
N ALA A 80 4.39 -12.71 -2.40
CA ALA A 80 4.24 -11.26 -2.50
C ALA A 80 4.85 -10.70 -3.80
N LEU A 81 6.05 -11.16 -4.19
CA LEU A 81 6.70 -10.75 -5.43
C LEU A 81 5.91 -11.19 -6.67
N LYS A 82 5.33 -12.40 -6.68
CA LYS A 82 4.44 -12.83 -7.78
C LYS A 82 3.16 -12.01 -7.84
N TYR A 83 2.55 -11.70 -6.70
CA TYR A 83 1.39 -10.80 -6.64
C TYR A 83 1.73 -9.42 -7.21
N LEU A 84 2.90 -8.88 -6.85
CA LEU A 84 3.37 -7.60 -7.34
C LEU A 84 3.60 -7.61 -8.86
N LEU A 85 4.26 -8.65 -9.40
CA LEU A 85 4.47 -8.80 -10.84
C LEU A 85 3.14 -8.95 -11.58
N GLY A 86 2.29 -9.87 -11.13
CA GLY A 86 0.98 -10.13 -11.75
C GLY A 86 0.11 -8.88 -11.77
N ALA A 87 0.12 -8.08 -10.70
CA ALA A 87 -0.55 -6.80 -10.64
C ALA A 87 -0.03 -5.82 -11.71
N SER A 88 1.29 -5.69 -11.85
CA SER A 88 1.90 -4.79 -12.83
C SER A 88 1.59 -5.17 -14.28
N LEU A 89 1.50 -6.47 -14.59
CA LEU A 89 1.13 -6.94 -15.92
C LEU A 89 -0.35 -6.68 -16.20
N LEU A 90 -1.23 -6.89 -15.22
CA LEU A 90 -2.66 -6.57 -15.35
C LEU A 90 -2.90 -5.06 -15.50
N GLU A 91 -2.11 -4.22 -14.84
CA GLU A 91 -2.19 -2.76 -14.98
C GLU A 91 -1.82 -2.28 -16.39
N MET A 92 -0.96 -3.02 -17.10
CA MET A 92 -0.58 -2.71 -18.48
C MET A 92 -1.59 -3.18 -19.53
N ASP A 93 -2.36 -4.24 -19.23
CA ASP A 93 -3.31 -4.84 -20.17
C ASP A 93 -4.71 -4.20 -19.99
N ASN A 94 -4.97 -3.13 -20.75
CA ASN A 94 -6.23 -2.36 -20.77
C ASN A 94 -7.43 -3.15 -21.37
N THR A 95 -7.52 -4.46 -21.18
CA THR A 95 -8.67 -5.23 -21.64
C THR A 95 -9.85 -5.08 -20.67
N GLU A 96 -10.88 -4.36 -21.13
CA GLU A 96 -12.16 -4.26 -20.46
C GLU A 96 -12.76 -5.65 -20.21
N LYS A 97 -12.90 -5.98 -18.92
CA LYS A 97 -13.86 -6.94 -18.33
C LYS A 97 -14.19 -8.17 -19.20
N VAL A 98 -13.30 -9.16 -19.17
CA VAL A 98 -13.73 -10.54 -19.41
C VAL A 98 -14.43 -11.04 -18.15
N GLU A 99 -15.74 -11.27 -18.23
CA GLU A 99 -16.54 -11.86 -17.15
C GLU A 99 -15.94 -13.19 -16.68
N GLY A 100 -15.57 -13.21 -15.41
CA GLY A 100 -14.94 -14.32 -14.70
C GLY A 100 -14.35 -13.78 -13.40
N GLU A 101 -14.32 -14.58 -12.34
CA GLU A 101 -13.80 -14.23 -11.01
C GLU A 101 -12.27 -14.04 -11.07
N LYS A 102 -11.84 -12.94 -11.70
CA LYS A 102 -10.45 -12.58 -11.98
C LYS A 102 -10.07 -11.43 -11.06
N MET A 103 -8.99 -11.62 -10.29
CA MET A 103 -8.45 -10.59 -9.40
C MET A 103 -8.06 -9.34 -10.20
N ARG A 104 -8.46 -8.16 -9.71
CA ARG A 104 -8.05 -6.87 -10.31
C ARG A 104 -6.63 -6.50 -9.88
N HIS A 105 -5.92 -5.71 -10.70
CA HIS A 105 -4.54 -5.27 -10.39
C HIS A 105 -4.43 -4.59 -9.02
N VAL A 106 -5.41 -3.74 -8.65
CA VAL A 106 -5.46 -3.09 -7.33
C VAL A 106 -5.53 -4.09 -6.17
N GLU A 107 -6.33 -5.15 -6.31
CA GLU A 107 -6.47 -6.20 -5.29
C GLU A 107 -5.19 -7.04 -5.17
N ALA A 108 -4.53 -7.30 -6.30
CA ALA A 108 -3.24 -7.98 -6.34
C ALA A 108 -2.14 -7.15 -5.66
N TYR A 109 -2.05 -5.83 -5.94
CA TYR A 109 -1.12 -4.94 -5.25
C TYR A 109 -1.40 -4.87 -3.74
N HIS A 110 -2.66 -4.78 -3.33
CA HIS A 110 -3.00 -4.77 -1.90
C HIS A 110 -2.61 -6.08 -1.20
N THR A 111 -2.77 -7.21 -1.89
CA THR A 111 -2.32 -8.52 -1.39
C THR A 111 -0.80 -8.57 -1.28
N ALA A 112 -0.07 -8.09 -2.30
CA ALA A 112 1.39 -7.97 -2.26
C ALA A 112 1.87 -7.14 -1.07
N ALA A 113 1.26 -5.98 -0.82
CA ALA A 113 1.60 -5.11 0.31
C ALA A 113 1.44 -5.83 1.65
N LYS A 114 0.30 -6.47 1.89
CA LYS A 114 0.01 -7.21 3.14
C LYS A 114 0.97 -8.38 3.37
N LEU A 115 1.26 -9.15 2.34
CA LEU A 115 2.20 -10.26 2.45
C LEU A 115 3.61 -9.73 2.73
N SER A 116 4.03 -8.67 2.03
CA SER A 116 5.33 -8.03 2.22
C SER A 116 5.50 -7.49 3.63
N GLU A 117 4.50 -6.79 4.18
CA GLU A 117 4.47 -6.30 5.55
C GLU A 117 4.63 -7.44 6.57
N SER A 118 3.86 -8.51 6.40
CA SER A 118 3.91 -9.68 7.28
C SER A 118 5.28 -10.35 7.22
N CYS A 119 5.91 -10.44 6.04
CA CYS A 119 7.24 -11.04 5.91
C CYS A 119 8.31 -10.14 6.53
N ALA A 120 8.28 -8.84 6.21
CA ALA A 120 9.24 -7.87 6.68
C ALA A 120 9.29 -7.83 8.22
N SER A 121 8.12 -7.79 8.87
CA SER A 121 8.02 -7.79 10.33
C SER A 121 8.61 -9.07 10.94
N GLN A 122 8.42 -10.23 10.30
CA GLN A 122 8.96 -11.51 10.79
C GLN A 122 10.48 -11.61 10.60
N TYR A 123 11.00 -11.08 9.49
CA TYR A 123 12.44 -10.98 9.26
C TYR A 123 13.10 -10.03 10.26
N GLU A 124 12.49 -8.88 10.54
CA GLU A 124 12.96 -7.92 11.54
C GLU A 124 12.98 -8.54 12.95
N MET A 125 11.91 -9.25 13.34
CA MET A 125 11.88 -10.01 14.59
C MET A 125 12.97 -11.08 14.67
N SER A 126 13.39 -11.63 13.53
CA SER A 126 14.46 -12.64 13.42
C SER A 126 15.85 -12.01 13.24
N GLN A 127 15.98 -10.68 13.24
CA GLN A 127 17.20 -9.93 12.96
C GLN A 127 17.80 -10.15 11.55
N GLU A 128 16.99 -10.64 10.60
CA GLU A 128 17.37 -10.82 9.19
C GLU A 128 17.16 -9.51 8.42
N MET A 129 17.94 -8.47 8.77
CA MET A 129 17.71 -7.10 8.32
C MET A 129 17.78 -6.95 6.79
N ALA A 130 18.57 -7.77 6.10
CA ALA A 130 18.66 -7.76 4.64
C ALA A 130 17.35 -8.24 3.97
N ALA A 131 16.78 -9.35 4.44
CA ALA A 131 15.48 -9.81 3.96
C ALA A 131 14.35 -8.83 4.37
N ALA A 132 14.42 -8.25 5.57
CA ALA A 132 13.47 -7.24 6.03
C ALA A 132 13.49 -5.99 5.13
N ALA A 133 14.68 -5.49 4.75
CA ALA A 133 14.83 -4.33 3.86
C ALA A 133 14.18 -4.58 2.49
N LEU A 134 14.41 -5.77 1.90
CA LEU A 134 13.79 -6.18 0.63
C LEU A 134 12.26 -6.27 0.73
N ALA A 135 11.76 -6.87 1.81
CA ALA A 135 10.32 -7.03 2.02
C ALA A 135 9.62 -5.68 2.28
N TYR A 136 10.20 -4.79 3.08
CA TYR A 136 9.68 -3.43 3.25
C TYR A 136 9.72 -2.63 1.94
N LYS A 137 10.73 -2.80 1.10
CA LYS A 137 10.75 -2.16 -0.22
C LYS A 137 9.64 -2.66 -1.14
N CYS A 138 9.37 -3.96 -1.11
CA CYS A 138 8.23 -4.55 -1.84
C CYS A 138 6.88 -4.00 -1.34
N MET A 139 6.73 -3.82 -0.02
CA MET A 139 5.56 -3.15 0.58
C MET A 139 5.42 -1.70 0.11
N GLU A 140 6.50 -0.91 0.19
CA GLU A 140 6.53 0.49 -0.28
C GLU A 140 6.02 0.58 -1.73
N VAL A 141 6.57 -0.23 -2.63
CA VAL A 141 6.25 -0.18 -4.06
C VAL A 141 4.81 -0.62 -4.29
N ALA A 142 4.34 -1.68 -3.64
CA ALA A 142 2.95 -2.11 -3.74
C ALA A 142 1.97 -1.02 -3.28
N CYS A 143 2.24 -0.36 -2.15
CA CYS A 143 1.43 0.76 -1.65
C CYS A 143 1.48 1.96 -2.61
N MET A 144 2.66 2.32 -3.13
CA MET A 144 2.82 3.41 -4.09
C MET A 144 2.03 3.14 -5.37
N ARG A 145 2.00 1.90 -5.89
CA ARG A 145 1.20 1.54 -7.07
C ARG A 145 -0.30 1.66 -6.82
N VAL A 146 -0.80 1.24 -5.65
CA VAL A 146 -2.21 1.45 -5.27
C VAL A 146 -2.55 2.94 -5.18
N ALA A 147 -1.66 3.75 -4.60
CA ALA A 147 -1.87 5.20 -4.48
C ALA A 147 -1.84 5.90 -5.85
N TYR A 148 -0.95 5.48 -6.76
CA TYR A 148 -0.81 6.06 -8.09
C TYR A 148 -1.92 5.62 -9.06
N ASP A 149 -2.42 4.39 -8.95
CA ASP A 149 -3.59 3.94 -9.73
C ASP A 149 -4.81 4.81 -9.41
N LYS A 150 -5.03 5.10 -8.12
CA LYS A 150 -6.06 6.05 -7.68
C LYS A 150 -5.81 7.43 -8.30
N SER A 151 -4.59 7.97 -8.21
CA SER A 151 -4.29 9.33 -8.71
C SER A 151 -4.40 9.49 -10.24
N LEU A 152 -4.12 8.43 -11.01
CA LEU A 152 -4.27 8.40 -12.46
C LEU A 152 -5.74 8.34 -12.90
N GLY A 153 -6.59 7.61 -12.17
CA GLY A 153 -8.05 7.68 -12.34
C GLY A 153 -8.66 9.04 -11.93
N GLN A 154 -7.90 9.85 -11.19
CA GLN A 154 -8.30 11.11 -10.55
C GLN A 154 -7.81 12.37 -11.25
N GLN A 155 -7.43 12.31 -12.54
CA GLN A 155 -7.50 13.49 -13.42
C GLN A 155 -8.96 13.92 -13.73
N SER A 156 -9.95 13.36 -13.03
CA SER A 156 -11.33 13.88 -12.99
C SER A 156 -11.43 15.09 -12.05
N GLY A 157 -12.27 16.07 -12.40
CA GLY A 157 -12.45 17.31 -11.63
C GLY A 157 -12.84 17.14 -10.16
N GLU A 158 -13.34 15.95 -9.78
CA GLU A 158 -13.77 15.62 -8.41
C GLU A 158 -12.62 15.66 -7.39
N TRP A 159 -11.39 15.36 -7.77
CA TRP A 159 -10.25 15.38 -6.84
C TRP A 159 -9.77 16.79 -6.53
N ASN A 160 -9.75 17.65 -7.56
CA ASN A 160 -9.50 19.07 -7.38
C ASN A 160 -10.59 19.71 -6.52
N GLU A 161 -11.84 19.30 -6.69
CA GLU A 161 -12.96 19.76 -5.85
C GLU A 161 -12.81 19.31 -4.39
N LEU A 162 -12.47 18.04 -4.15
CA LEU A 162 -12.23 17.51 -2.80
C LEU A 162 -11.03 18.17 -2.11
N GLN A 163 -9.94 18.41 -2.84
CA GLN A 163 -8.78 19.13 -2.32
C GLN A 163 -9.14 20.58 -1.98
N ASN A 164 -9.87 21.27 -2.85
CA ASN A 164 -10.31 22.64 -2.62
C ASN A 164 -11.20 22.73 -1.37
N ILE A 165 -12.09 21.76 -1.14
CA ILE A 165 -12.98 21.72 0.02
C ILE A 165 -12.19 21.59 1.33
N VAL A 166 -11.14 20.74 1.37
CA VAL A 166 -10.28 20.61 2.56
C VAL A 166 -9.44 21.87 2.79
N GLN A 167 -9.09 22.59 1.73
CA GLN A 167 -8.32 23.84 1.80
C GLN A 167 -9.19 25.09 2.05
N MET A 168 -10.52 24.97 2.00
CA MET A 168 -11.42 26.07 2.37
C MET A 168 -11.26 26.37 3.86
N THR A 169 -10.55 27.45 4.15
CA THR A 169 -10.55 28.08 5.47
C THR A 169 -11.99 28.47 5.79
N PRO A 170 -12.55 28.17 6.99
CA PRO A 170 -13.87 28.67 7.36
C PRO A 170 -13.89 30.18 7.10
N PRO A 171 -14.94 30.74 6.47
CA PRO A 171 -15.01 32.18 6.26
C PRO A 171 -14.85 32.86 7.61
N GLY A 172 -13.66 33.43 7.83
CA GLY A 172 -13.32 34.08 9.07
C GLY A 172 -14.35 35.17 9.31
N GLU A 173 -14.97 35.14 10.48
CA GLU A 173 -15.72 36.29 10.96
C GLU A 173 -14.80 37.51 10.85
N SER A 174 -15.31 38.55 10.19
CA SER A 174 -14.55 39.76 9.91
C SER A 174 -13.90 40.28 11.20
N PRO A 175 -12.64 40.76 11.16
CA PRO A 175 -12.06 41.39 12.34
C PRO A 175 -12.94 42.61 12.64
N SER A 176 -13.56 42.58 13.82
CA SER A 176 -14.34 43.68 14.37
C SER A 176 -13.52 44.96 14.25
N SER A 177 -13.88 45.81 13.29
CA SER A 177 -13.27 47.12 13.12
C SER A 177 -13.89 48.03 14.16
N SER A 178 -13.07 48.46 15.11
CA SER A 178 -13.40 49.49 16.09
C SER A 178 -14.01 50.72 15.40
N ALA A 179 -15.29 50.98 15.65
CA ALA A 179 -15.91 52.26 15.30
C ALA A 179 -15.46 53.28 16.34
N SER A 180 -14.60 54.21 15.94
CA SER A 180 -14.36 55.45 16.70
C SER A 180 -15.53 56.40 16.45
N ASP A 181 -16.17 56.84 17.54
CA ASP A 181 -17.18 57.89 17.54
C ASP A 181 -16.65 59.17 16.88
N VAL A 182 -17.43 59.69 15.94
CA VAL A 182 -17.40 61.11 15.56
C VAL A 182 -18.83 61.56 15.29
N ASP A 183 -19.37 62.31 16.25
CA ASP A 183 -20.58 63.11 16.09
C ASP A 183 -20.40 64.12 14.93
N SER A 184 -21.37 64.19 14.03
CA SER A 184 -21.54 65.39 13.21
C SER A 184 -23.02 65.64 12.95
N PHE A 185 -23.57 66.56 13.73
CA PHE A 185 -24.86 67.19 13.52
C PHE A 185 -24.81 68.09 12.28
N ASN A 186 -25.63 67.84 11.26
CA ASN A 186 -26.29 68.93 10.55
C ASN A 186 -27.60 68.51 9.86
N HIS A 187 -28.50 69.48 9.77
CA HIS A 187 -29.95 69.37 9.68
C HIS A 187 -30.55 69.33 8.26
N GLN A 188 -31.67 68.59 8.16
CA GLN A 188 -33.00 68.96 7.60
C GLN A 188 -33.18 69.39 6.13
N GLY A 189 -34.12 68.70 5.44
CA GLY A 189 -34.78 69.17 4.20
C GLY A 189 -35.66 68.11 3.50
N VAL A 190 -36.78 67.66 4.11
CA VAL A 190 -38.19 67.89 3.65
C VAL A 190 -38.72 67.02 2.48
N ILE A 191 -39.61 66.07 2.83
CA ILE A 191 -40.99 65.73 2.31
C ILE A 191 -41.11 65.42 0.77
N ASP A 192 -41.72 64.35 0.24
CA ASP A 192 -42.98 63.64 0.59
C ASP A 192 -43.17 62.33 -0.21
N LYS A 193 -44.20 61.56 0.22
CA LYS A 193 -45.15 60.70 -0.54
C LYS A 193 -45.14 59.16 -0.38
N PHE A 194 -46.14 58.74 0.41
CA PHE A 194 -47.01 57.55 0.33
C PHE A 194 -46.39 56.15 0.47
N ALA A 195 -46.69 55.48 1.59
CA ALA A 195 -47.83 54.55 1.71
C ALA A 195 -47.82 53.84 3.08
N LYS A 196 -48.97 53.83 3.75
CA LYS A 196 -49.24 53.02 4.95
C LYS A 196 -49.37 51.55 4.54
N THR A 197 -48.66 50.63 5.19
CA THR A 197 -49.26 49.41 5.75
C THR A 197 -48.34 48.67 6.73
N LYS A 198 -48.83 48.53 7.96
CA LYS A 198 -48.72 47.37 8.85
C LYS A 198 -47.33 46.83 9.24
N ARG A 199 -46.95 47.19 10.46
CA ARG A 199 -46.13 46.44 11.43
C ARG A 199 -46.02 44.93 11.14
N GLY A 200 -44.80 44.45 10.93
CA GLY A 200 -44.41 43.04 10.98
C GLY A 200 -42.89 42.92 11.01
N LEU A 201 -42.32 42.74 12.20
CA LEU A 201 -40.92 42.35 12.38
C LEU A 201 -40.67 41.01 11.67
N SER A 202 -39.68 40.98 10.77
CA SER A 202 -38.52 40.08 10.78
C SER A 202 -37.96 39.97 9.36
N HIS A 203 -36.88 40.71 9.08
CA HIS A 203 -36.01 40.47 7.92
C HIS A 203 -35.09 39.25 8.17
N ALA A 204 -35.62 38.19 8.78
CA ALA A 204 -34.92 36.92 9.00
C ALA A 204 -35.31 35.86 7.96
N ALA A 205 -35.69 36.29 6.75
CA ALA A 205 -36.06 35.39 5.65
C ALA A 205 -35.22 35.68 4.39
N ARG A 206 -33.96 36.10 4.54
CA ARG A 206 -33.02 36.32 3.42
C ARG A 206 -32.02 35.18 3.21
N ASN A 207 -32.13 34.04 3.89
CA ASN A 207 -31.15 32.95 3.78
C ASN A 207 -31.77 31.59 3.39
N LEU A 208 -32.83 31.57 2.58
CA LEU A 208 -33.30 30.32 1.96
C LEU A 208 -32.79 30.21 0.52
N LEU A 209 -31.47 30.28 0.38
CA LEU A 209 -30.64 29.47 -0.52
C LEU A 209 -29.20 29.76 -0.09
N PRO A 210 -28.38 28.75 0.25
CA PRO A 210 -27.76 27.98 -0.83
C PRO A 210 -27.50 26.51 -0.46
N VAL A 211 -26.99 25.77 -1.45
CA VAL A 211 -26.40 24.42 -1.30
C VAL A 211 -27.46 23.32 -1.23
N ALA A 212 -27.90 22.89 -2.41
CA ALA A 212 -28.24 21.48 -2.58
C ALA A 212 -27.06 20.67 -2.04
N GLN A 213 -27.33 19.87 -1.02
CA GLN A 213 -26.39 19.10 -0.21
C GLN A 213 -25.70 18.01 -1.06
N SER A 214 -24.68 18.36 -1.82
CA SER A 214 -23.63 17.39 -2.14
C SER A 214 -22.65 17.39 -0.98
N GLN A 215 -22.91 16.58 0.06
CA GLN A 215 -21.86 16.28 1.03
C GLN A 215 -20.71 15.64 0.25
N PRO A 216 -19.52 16.27 0.19
CA PRO A 216 -18.42 15.75 -0.58
C PRO A 216 -17.95 14.44 0.06
N ASN A 217 -17.91 13.38 -0.74
CA ASN A 217 -17.43 12.09 -0.27
C ASN A 217 -15.90 12.14 -0.10
N ILE A 218 -15.43 12.46 1.11
CA ILE A 218 -14.00 12.54 1.45
C ILE A 218 -13.32 11.18 1.59
N LYS A 219 -14.08 10.08 1.54
CA LYS A 219 -13.53 8.72 1.73
C LYS A 219 -12.36 8.41 0.79
N PRO A 220 -12.40 8.72 -0.52
CA PRO A 220 -11.28 8.41 -1.40
C PRO A 220 -10.00 9.16 -0.99
N LEU A 221 -10.13 10.37 -0.44
CA LEU A 221 -9.00 11.18 0.08
C LEU A 221 -8.36 10.55 1.31
N LEU A 222 -9.18 10.02 2.21
CA LEU A 222 -8.70 9.27 3.35
C LEU A 222 -8.02 7.96 2.91
N ASP A 223 -8.65 7.20 2.02
CA ASP A 223 -8.10 5.95 1.49
C ASP A 223 -6.76 6.17 0.75
N PHE A 224 -6.62 7.29 0.03
CA PHE A 224 -5.37 7.69 -0.62
C PHE A 224 -4.30 8.04 0.42
N THR A 225 -4.63 8.88 1.40
CA THR A 225 -3.70 9.34 2.44
C THR A 225 -3.20 8.17 3.29
N GLU A 226 -4.09 7.25 3.65
CA GLU A 226 -3.73 6.03 4.37
C GLU A 226 -2.75 5.16 3.56
N THR A 227 -3.04 4.95 2.26
CA THR A 227 -2.16 4.16 1.39
C THR A 227 -0.78 4.81 1.25
N MET A 228 -0.72 6.14 1.14
CA MET A 228 0.53 6.88 1.03
C MET A 228 1.32 6.87 2.35
N ASN A 229 0.64 6.98 3.49
CA ASN A 229 1.27 6.86 4.80
C ASN A 229 1.91 5.47 4.99
N LEU A 230 1.21 4.40 4.60
CA LEU A 230 1.77 3.04 4.62
C LEU A 230 3.01 2.91 3.72
N ALA A 231 3.00 3.51 2.53
CA ALA A 231 4.16 3.53 1.65
C ALA A 231 5.36 4.26 2.28
N MET A 232 5.12 5.42 2.90
CA MET A 232 6.17 6.19 3.56
C MET A 232 6.75 5.46 4.77
N GLU A 233 5.91 4.82 5.58
CA GLU A 233 6.35 4.00 6.71
C GLU A 233 7.19 2.81 6.23
N ALA A 234 6.73 2.10 5.19
CA ALA A 234 7.47 1.01 4.58
C ALA A 234 8.84 1.46 4.04
N SER A 235 8.90 2.64 3.40
CA SER A 235 10.16 3.20 2.90
C SER A 235 11.13 3.51 4.05
N ALA A 236 10.65 4.15 5.11
CA ALA A 236 11.46 4.45 6.29
C ALA A 236 11.99 3.16 6.94
N LYS A 237 11.15 2.12 7.08
CA LYS A 237 11.58 0.82 7.62
C LYS A 237 12.58 0.10 6.71
N SER A 238 12.39 0.14 5.39
CA SER A 238 13.34 -0.41 4.42
C SER A 238 14.71 0.25 4.55
N GLN A 239 14.76 1.58 4.63
CA GLN A 239 16.00 2.33 4.82
C GLN A 239 16.66 2.05 6.19
N ASN A 240 15.87 1.96 7.26
CA ASN A 240 16.40 1.66 8.59
C ASN A 240 17.00 0.25 8.65
N ALA A 241 16.32 -0.73 8.05
CA ALA A 241 16.83 -2.09 7.93
C ALA A 241 18.12 -2.13 7.10
N PHE A 242 18.19 -1.39 5.99
CA PHE A 242 19.42 -1.27 5.21
C PHE A 242 20.57 -0.63 5.99
N ARG A 243 20.32 0.45 6.74
CA ARG A 243 21.34 1.09 7.59
C ARG A 243 21.89 0.13 8.63
N ALA A 244 21.05 -0.72 9.22
CA ALA A 244 21.49 -1.74 10.17
C ALA A 244 22.50 -2.71 9.52
N ILE A 245 22.26 -3.14 8.28
CA ILE A 245 23.19 -4.01 7.52
C ILE A 245 24.49 -3.27 7.19
N ALA A 246 24.40 -2.01 6.76
CA ALA A 246 25.57 -1.23 6.36
C ALA A 246 26.54 -1.02 7.54
N VAL A 247 26.02 -0.80 8.74
CA VAL A 247 26.83 -0.69 9.97
C VAL A 247 27.51 -2.02 10.31
N THR A 248 26.82 -3.15 10.18
CA THR A 248 27.42 -4.47 10.47
C THR A 248 28.39 -4.95 9.39
N SER A 249 28.24 -4.46 8.15
CA SER A 249 29.09 -4.86 7.01
C SER A 249 30.51 -4.31 7.08
N GLU A 250 30.71 -3.13 7.71
CA GLU A 250 32.05 -2.60 8.01
C GLU A 250 32.89 -3.61 8.83
N GLU A 251 32.24 -4.54 9.54
CA GLU A 251 32.87 -5.59 10.34
C GLU A 251 32.99 -6.94 9.59
N SER A 252 32.16 -7.21 8.58
CA SER A 252 32.00 -8.56 7.96
C SER A 252 32.47 -8.70 6.50
N GLN A 253 32.97 -7.65 5.85
CA GLN A 253 33.41 -7.66 4.44
C GLN A 253 32.35 -8.09 3.41
N ASP A 254 31.07 -7.81 3.68
CA ASP A 254 29.96 -8.20 2.78
C ASP A 254 29.55 -7.06 1.83
N GLU A 255 30.52 -6.56 1.05
CA GLU A 255 30.32 -5.41 0.15
C GLU A 255 29.34 -5.73 -0.99
N GLU A 256 29.34 -6.97 -1.48
CA GLU A 256 28.47 -7.40 -2.58
C GLU A 256 27.00 -7.42 -2.13
N LEU A 257 26.69 -7.96 -0.94
CA LEU A 257 25.34 -7.94 -0.38
C LEU A 257 24.89 -6.50 -0.14
N VAL A 258 25.69 -5.67 0.52
CA VAL A 258 25.33 -4.27 0.79
C VAL A 258 25.04 -3.52 -0.51
N SER A 259 25.87 -3.72 -1.54
CA SER A 259 25.65 -3.12 -2.86
C SER A 259 24.35 -3.60 -3.51
N ALA A 260 24.07 -4.90 -3.46
CA ALA A 260 22.85 -5.48 -4.01
C ALA A 260 21.59 -4.96 -3.31
N ILE A 261 21.58 -4.92 -1.97
CA ILE A 261 20.44 -4.40 -1.19
C ILE A 261 20.26 -2.90 -1.43
N LYS A 262 21.35 -2.12 -1.47
CA LYS A 262 21.28 -0.68 -1.74
C LYS A 262 20.62 -0.38 -3.09
N LYS A 263 20.96 -1.13 -4.13
CA LYS A 263 20.34 -1.00 -5.46
C LYS A 263 18.82 -1.21 -5.42
N VAL A 264 18.34 -2.16 -4.60
CA VAL A 264 16.91 -2.40 -4.42
C VAL A 264 16.24 -1.25 -3.65
N VAL A 265 16.83 -0.84 -2.52
CA VAL A 265 16.25 0.20 -1.63
C VAL A 265 16.12 1.54 -2.35
N ASP A 266 17.13 1.91 -3.14
CA ASP A 266 17.16 3.16 -3.91
C ASP A 266 16.28 3.13 -5.17
N PHE A 267 15.73 1.98 -5.54
CA PHE A 267 15.01 1.83 -6.80
C PHE A 267 13.64 2.51 -6.77
N SER A 268 13.18 3.04 -7.90
CA SER A 268 11.87 3.69 -8.00
C SER A 268 10.73 2.67 -8.12
N PHE A 269 9.50 3.09 -7.78
CA PHE A 269 8.31 2.25 -7.89
C PHE A 269 7.74 2.14 -9.32
N HIS A 270 8.34 2.84 -10.31
CA HIS A 270 7.80 2.90 -11.67
C HIS A 270 8.00 1.61 -12.47
N ASP A 271 9.18 0.98 -12.34
CA ASP A 271 9.51 -0.26 -13.06
C ASP A 271 9.47 -1.46 -12.11
N VAL A 272 8.27 -2.00 -11.90
CA VAL A 272 8.04 -3.15 -11.02
C VAL A 272 8.79 -4.40 -11.50
N GLU A 273 8.90 -4.60 -12.81
CA GLU A 273 9.58 -5.75 -13.41
C GLU A 273 11.08 -5.72 -13.08
N ALA A 274 11.73 -4.58 -13.28
CA ALA A 274 13.15 -4.39 -12.95
C ALA A 274 13.41 -4.51 -11.45
N LEU A 275 12.53 -3.94 -10.61
CA LEU A 275 12.60 -4.05 -9.15
C LEU A 275 12.64 -5.53 -8.72
N ILE A 276 11.70 -6.34 -9.21
CA ILE A 276 11.60 -7.75 -8.85
C ILE A 276 12.87 -8.51 -9.25
N ARG A 277 13.43 -8.23 -10.43
CA ARG A 277 14.71 -8.82 -10.85
C ARG A 277 15.86 -8.47 -9.90
N MET A 278 15.94 -7.23 -9.43
CA MET A 278 16.98 -6.86 -8.45
C MET A 278 16.75 -7.51 -7.10
N ILE A 279 15.49 -7.62 -6.64
CA ILE A 279 15.17 -8.35 -5.40
C ILE A 279 15.60 -9.81 -5.54
N GLN A 280 15.33 -10.46 -6.67
CA GLN A 280 15.76 -11.84 -6.94
C GLN A 280 17.29 -11.98 -6.91
N LEU A 281 18.02 -11.04 -7.50
CA LEU A 281 19.47 -11.04 -7.47
C LEU A 281 19.99 -10.86 -6.04
N ALA A 282 19.43 -9.93 -5.28
CA ALA A 282 19.80 -9.70 -3.89
C ALA A 282 19.51 -10.92 -3.00
N MET A 283 18.35 -11.58 -3.19
CA MET A 283 18.01 -12.82 -2.47
C MET A 283 19.00 -13.96 -2.76
N LYS A 284 19.52 -14.05 -4.00
CA LYS A 284 20.56 -15.04 -4.37
C LYS A 284 21.89 -14.77 -3.67
N VAL A 285 22.25 -13.50 -3.46
CA VAL A 285 23.46 -13.12 -2.72
C VAL A 285 23.28 -13.39 -1.21
N LEU A 286 22.05 -13.28 -0.71
CA LEU A 286 21.69 -13.58 0.68
C LEU A 286 21.76 -15.07 1.06
N SER A 287 21.67 -15.98 0.08
CA SER A 287 21.51 -17.43 0.27
C SER A 287 22.84 -18.16 0.33
#